data_AF-A0A7C2UW09-F1
#
_entry.id   AF-A0A7C2UW09-F1
#
_cell.length_a   1.000
_cell.length_b   1.000
_cell.length_c   1.000
_cell.angle_alpha   90.00
_cell.angle_beta   90.00
_cell.angle_gamma   90.00
#
_symmetry.space_group_name_H-M   'P 1'
#
loop_
_entity.id
_entity.type
_entity.pdbx_description
1 polymer ?
#
loop_
_entity_poly.entity_id
_entity_poly.type
_entity_poly.pdbx_seq_one_letter_code
_entity_poly.pdbx_strand_id
1 'polypeptide(L)'
;MRVRDLDVTSLYSFGILPALLTLLLLVVIAIFYLGLKKDGGDLKDSRYEAGNPPKYEARVRYGMQYLGFFIIFASFEPIVLIFLLLSSASSYYANKIFFLVLLGSALLIPILFVSLKISEKKEEWMWD
;
A
#
# COMPACT_ATOMS: atom_id res chain seq x y z
N MET A 1 -29.31 20.00 -2.32
CA MET A 1 -28.18 20.04 -1.37
C MET A 1 -27.30 21.22 -1.75
N ARG A 2 -27.02 22.13 -0.82
CA ARG A 2 -26.45 23.45 -1.12
C ARG A 2 -24.93 23.31 -1.29
N VAL A 3 -24.33 23.94 -2.30
CA VAL A 3 -22.88 23.81 -2.65
C VAL A 3 -21.95 23.99 -1.44
N ARG A 4 -22.31 24.86 -0.48
CA ARG A 4 -21.54 25.06 0.77
C ARG A 4 -21.48 23.82 1.67
N ASP A 5 -22.50 22.96 1.67
CA ASP A 5 -22.51 21.76 2.51
C ASP A 5 -21.55 20.69 1.96
N LEU A 6 -21.34 20.68 0.64
CA LEU A 6 -20.38 19.79 -0.04
C LEU A 6 -18.93 20.20 0.24
N ASP A 7 -18.62 21.49 0.24
CA ASP A 7 -17.28 22.00 0.57
C ASP A 7 -16.88 21.65 2.00
N VAL A 8 -17.80 21.82 2.95
CA VAL A 8 -17.56 21.50 4.36
C VAL A 8 -17.39 19.99 4.54
N THR A 9 -18.31 19.19 3.98
CA THR A 9 -18.26 17.72 4.11
C THR A 9 -17.02 17.12 3.44
N SER A 10 -16.62 17.64 2.29
CA SER A 10 -15.41 17.19 1.59
C SER A 10 -14.12 17.58 2.32
N LEU A 11 -14.04 18.78 2.88
CA LEU A 11 -12.92 19.21 3.73
C LEU A 11 -12.74 18.30 4.95
N TYR A 12 -13.85 17.92 5.60
CA TYR A 12 -13.79 16.99 6.72
C TYR A 12 -13.37 15.58 6.27
N SER A 13 -13.93 15.07 5.18
CA SER A 13 -13.74 13.67 4.75
C SER A 13 -12.37 13.40 4.14
N PHE A 14 -11.82 14.34 3.36
CA PHE A 14 -10.56 14.15 2.62
C PHE A 14 -9.38 14.92 3.23
N GLY A 15 -9.63 15.88 4.12
CA GLY A 15 -8.57 16.67 4.76
C GLY A 15 -8.44 16.35 6.25
N ILE A 16 -9.42 16.79 7.03
CA ILE A 16 -9.32 16.81 8.49
C ILE A 16 -9.32 15.39 9.08
N LEU A 17 -10.24 14.53 8.65
CA LEU A 17 -10.36 13.17 9.20
C LEU A 17 -9.10 12.32 8.91
N PRO A 18 -8.57 12.24 7.66
CA PRO A 18 -7.32 11.54 7.40
C PRO A 18 -6.12 12.09 8.17
N ALA A 19 -6.02 13.41 8.32
CA ALA A 19 -4.95 14.06 9.09
C ALA A 19 -5.02 13.68 10.57
N LEU A 20 -6.21 13.69 11.17
CA LEU A 20 -6.42 13.28 12.56
C LEU A 20 -6.13 11.79 12.77
N LEU A 21 -6.55 10.92 11.84
CA LEU A 21 -6.25 9.49 11.90
C LEU A 21 -4.74 9.23 11.80
N THR A 22 -4.05 9.96 10.92
CA THR A 22 -2.59 9.87 10.79
C THR A 22 -1.90 10.36 12.05
N LEU A 23 -2.35 11.47 12.63
CA LEU A 23 -1.82 11.99 13.88
C LEU A 23 -2.03 10.99 15.03
N LEU A 24 -3.23 10.40 15.14
CA LEU A 24 -3.53 9.38 16.14
C LEU A 24 -2.59 8.18 15.99
N LEU A 25 -2.37 7.70 14.75
CA LEU A 25 -1.43 6.61 14.48
C LEU A 25 -0.02 6.95 14.96
N LEU A 26 0.47 8.16 14.65
CA LEU A 26 1.79 8.62 15.08
C LEU A 26 1.90 8.71 16.61
N VAL A 27 0.86 9.20 17.28
CA VAL A 27 0.80 9.25 18.75
C VAL A 27 0.85 7.85 19.33
N VAL A 28 0.07 6.90 18.78
CA VAL A 28 0.09 5.50 19.22
C VAL A 28 1.48 4.88 19.04
N ILE A 29 2.11 5.09 17.88
CA ILE A 29 3.49 4.64 17.62
C ILE A 29 4.47 5.26 18.63
N ALA A 30 4.35 6.55 18.92
CA ALA A 30 5.20 7.24 19.88
C ALA A 30 5.01 6.70 21.30
N ILE A 31 3.78 6.44 21.72
CA ILE A 31 3.49 5.82 23.02
C ILE A 31 4.14 4.44 23.11
N PHE A 32 4.00 3.60 22.09
CA PHE A 32 4.67 2.30 22.07
C PHE A 32 6.19 2.44 22.10
N TYR A 33 6.76 3.33 21.28
CA TYR A 33 8.20 3.54 21.22
C TYR A 33 8.79 4.05 22.54
N LEU A 34 8.11 4.97 23.23
CA LEU A 34 8.56 5.55 24.49
C LEU A 34 8.24 4.66 25.71
N GLY A 35 7.12 3.93 25.66
CA GLY A 35 6.65 3.06 26.75
C GLY A 35 7.30 1.68 26.75
N LEU A 36 7.79 1.19 25.60
CA LEU A 36 8.51 -0.07 25.51
C LEU A 36 9.96 0.13 25.96
N LYS A 37 10.24 -0.20 27.21
CA LYS A 37 11.62 -0.28 27.71
C LYS A 37 12.34 -1.41 26.98
N LYS A 38 13.34 -1.06 26.17
CA LYS A 38 14.25 -2.05 25.56
C LYS A 38 15.13 -2.64 26.66
N ASP A 39 14.75 -3.80 27.17
CA ASP A 39 15.57 -4.57 28.10
C ASP A 39 16.62 -5.33 27.27
N GLY A 40 17.73 -4.64 26.97
CA GLY A 40 18.79 -5.10 26.06
C GLY A 40 19.74 -6.11 26.70
N GLY A 41 20.42 -6.87 25.84
CA GLY A 41 21.44 -7.85 26.23
C GLY A 41 21.95 -8.56 24.97
N ASP A 42 23.22 -8.95 24.96
CA ASP A 42 23.90 -9.46 23.76
C ASP A 42 23.14 -10.58 23.04
N LEU A 43 22.49 -11.47 23.81
CA LEU A 43 21.64 -12.53 23.26
C LEU A 43 20.31 -12.01 22.70
N LYS A 44 19.67 -11.03 23.34
CA LYS A 44 18.40 -10.45 22.89
C LYS A 44 18.59 -9.59 21.63
N ASP A 45 19.77 -8.99 21.46
CA ASP A 45 20.13 -8.18 20.30
C ASP A 45 20.76 -9.00 19.16
N SER A 46 21.13 -10.27 19.43
CA SER A 46 21.62 -11.19 18.40
C SER A 46 20.51 -11.61 17.43
N ARG A 47 20.88 -11.97 16.19
CA ARG A 47 19.92 -12.45 15.21
C ARG A 47 19.31 -13.76 15.68
N TYR A 48 17.97 -13.87 15.58
CA TYR A 48 17.28 -15.13 15.80
C TYR A 48 17.76 -16.17 14.79
N GLU A 49 18.26 -17.29 15.29
CA GLU A 49 18.79 -18.41 14.53
C GLU A 49 18.40 -19.72 15.23
N ALA A 50 18.57 -20.87 14.59
CA ALA A 50 18.23 -22.19 15.15
C ALA A 50 19.21 -22.67 16.26
N GLY A 51 19.54 -21.80 17.23
CA GLY A 51 20.39 -22.10 18.38
C GLY A 51 21.90 -21.98 18.17
N ASN A 52 22.35 -21.69 16.95
CA ASN A 52 23.76 -21.43 16.64
C ASN A 52 23.99 -19.93 16.33
N PRO A 53 25.07 -19.32 16.82
CA PRO A 53 25.44 -17.97 16.41
C PRO A 53 25.57 -17.89 14.88
N PRO A 54 25.10 -16.82 14.23
CA PRO A 54 25.18 -16.69 12.78
C PRO A 54 26.65 -16.66 12.34
N LYS A 55 27.08 -17.70 11.59
CA LYS A 55 28.48 -17.89 11.17
C LYS A 55 28.77 -17.42 9.74
N TYR A 56 27.74 -17.23 8.93
CA TYR A 56 27.87 -16.95 7.50
C TYR A 56 27.07 -15.71 7.12
N GLU A 57 27.44 -15.09 6.01
CA GLU A 57 26.60 -14.07 5.40
C GLU A 57 25.23 -14.67 5.08
N ALA A 58 24.17 -13.94 5.41
CA ALA A 58 22.83 -14.35 5.04
C ALA A 58 22.78 -14.43 3.51
N ARG A 59 22.19 -15.51 2.97
CA ARG A 59 21.99 -15.64 1.52
C ARG A 59 21.40 -14.34 0.98
N VAL A 60 21.99 -13.85 -0.10
CA VAL A 60 21.70 -12.57 -0.73
C VAL A 60 20.19 -12.46 -1.01
N ARG A 61 19.69 -11.23 -0.90
CA ARG A 61 18.28 -10.89 -1.11
C ARG A 61 17.85 -11.45 -2.46
N TYR A 62 16.98 -12.46 -2.47
CA TYR A 62 16.14 -12.69 -3.62
C TYR A 62 15.50 -11.33 -3.96
N GLY A 63 15.74 -10.83 -5.17
CA GLY A 63 14.97 -9.70 -5.67
C GLY A 63 13.51 -10.06 -5.43
N MET A 64 12.81 -9.15 -4.76
CA MET A 64 11.53 -9.38 -4.09
C MET A 64 10.69 -10.35 -4.93
N GLN A 65 10.61 -11.63 -4.55
CA GLN A 65 9.90 -12.66 -5.33
C GLN A 65 8.42 -12.28 -5.51
N TYR A 66 7.95 -11.38 -4.65
CA TYR A 66 6.62 -10.80 -4.63
C TYR A 66 6.51 -9.47 -5.38
N LEU A 67 7.55 -8.97 -6.05
CA LEU A 67 7.52 -7.66 -6.70
C LEU A 67 6.54 -7.63 -7.86
N GLY A 68 6.51 -8.68 -8.69
CA GLY A 68 5.50 -8.82 -9.73
C GLY A 68 4.07 -8.83 -9.16
N PHE A 69 3.85 -9.58 -8.08
CA PHE A 69 2.57 -9.59 -7.36
C PHE A 69 2.22 -8.25 -6.72
N PHE A 70 3.22 -7.50 -6.24
CA PHE A 70 3.05 -6.15 -5.73
C PHE A 70 2.64 -5.19 -6.83
N ILE A 71 3.26 -5.26 -8.02
CA ILE A 71 2.88 -4.42 -9.16
C ILE A 71 1.45 -4.76 -9.61
N ILE A 72 1.07 -6.04 -9.61
CA ILE A 72 -0.32 -6.47 -9.88
C ILE A 72 -1.27 -5.82 -8.87
N PHE A 73 -0.99 -5.95 -7.57
CA PHE A 73 -1.80 -5.36 -6.51
C PHE A 73 -1.91 -3.83 -6.67
N ALA A 74 -0.79 -3.14 -6.79
CA ALA A 74 -0.71 -1.68 -6.90
C ALA A 74 -1.37 -1.14 -8.19
N SER A 75 -1.40 -1.93 -9.27
CA SER A 75 -2.09 -1.56 -10.51
C SER A 75 -3.59 -1.87 -10.45
N PHE A 76 -4.01 -2.85 -9.67
CA PHE A 76 -5.41 -3.23 -9.54
C PHE A 76 -6.17 -2.37 -8.52
N GLU A 77 -5.51 -1.94 -7.44
CA GLU A 77 -6.12 -1.13 -6.37
C GLU A 77 -6.80 0.15 -6.89
N PRO A 78 -6.19 0.98 -7.75
CA PRO A 78 -6.84 2.19 -8.26
C PRO A 78 -8.08 1.86 -9.09
N ILE A 79 -8.10 0.75 -9.83
CA ILE A 79 -9.27 0.32 -10.59
C ILE A 79 -10.43 0.09 -9.62
N VAL A 80 -10.22 -0.69 -8.57
CA VAL A 80 -11.23 -0.99 -7.53
C VAL A 80 -11.72 0.30 -6.87
N LEU A 81 -10.82 1.22 -6.52
CA LEU A 81 -11.20 2.49 -5.88
C LEU A 81 -12.05 3.37 -6.79
N ILE A 82 -11.74 3.46 -8.08
CA ILE A 82 -12.54 4.27 -9.02
C ILE A 82 -13.90 3.60 -9.26
N PHE A 83 -13.99 2.27 -9.30
CA PHE A 83 -15.27 1.55 -9.34
C PHE A 83 -16.12 1.81 -8.07
N LEU A 84 -15.49 1.82 -6.90
CA LEU A 84 -16.17 2.16 -5.65
C LEU A 84 -16.69 3.61 -5.68
N LEU A 85 -15.86 4.55 -6.15
CA LEU A 85 -16.27 5.94 -6.35
C LEU A 85 -17.47 6.04 -7.30
N LEU A 86 -17.46 5.32 -8.43
CA LEU A 86 -18.58 5.28 -9.37
C LEU A 86 -19.86 4.75 -8.70
N SER A 87 -19.76 3.72 -7.87
CA SER A 87 -20.92 3.14 -7.16
C SER A 87 -21.55 4.13 -6.16
N SER A 88 -20.75 5.04 -5.60
CA SER A 88 -21.18 6.06 -4.65
C SER A 88 -21.51 7.41 -5.29
N ALA A 89 -21.29 7.55 -6.60
CA ALA A 89 -21.40 8.83 -7.29
C ALA A 89 -22.85 9.27 -7.48
N SER A 90 -23.12 10.56 -7.26
CA SER A 90 -24.38 11.16 -7.72
C SER A 90 -24.49 11.09 -9.26
N SER A 91 -25.70 10.98 -9.80
CA SER A 91 -25.96 10.90 -11.25
C SER A 91 -25.33 12.06 -12.04
N TYR A 92 -25.12 13.22 -11.41
CA TYR A 92 -24.46 14.38 -12.02
C TYR A 92 -22.99 14.12 -12.38
N TYR A 93 -22.26 13.35 -11.56
CA TYR A 93 -20.83 13.04 -11.76
C TYR A 93 -20.59 11.67 -12.39
N ALA A 94 -21.61 10.82 -12.49
CA ALA A 94 -21.49 9.44 -12.96
C ALA A 94 -20.76 9.33 -14.31
N ASN A 95 -21.12 10.15 -15.30
CA ASN A 95 -20.45 10.13 -16.61
C ASN A 95 -18.96 10.47 -16.52
N LYS A 96 -18.59 11.49 -15.72
CA LYS A 96 -17.18 11.90 -15.56
C LYS A 96 -16.37 10.80 -14.87
N ILE A 97 -16.92 10.21 -13.82
CA ILE A 97 -16.26 9.12 -13.08
C ILE A 97 -16.18 7.86 -13.95
N PHE A 98 -17.20 7.56 -14.74
CA PHE A 98 -17.18 6.46 -15.69
C PHE A 98 -16.06 6.62 -16.75
N PHE A 99 -15.86 7.83 -17.29
CA PHE A 99 -14.72 8.11 -18.16
C PHE A 99 -13.38 7.92 -17.45
N LEU A 100 -13.26 8.30 -16.18
CA LEU A 100 -12.05 8.03 -15.39
C LEU A 100 -11.83 6.53 -15.16
N VAL A 101 -12.88 5.74 -14.93
CA VAL A 101 -12.78 4.27 -14.84
C VAL A 101 -12.22 3.70 -16.14
N LEU A 102 -12.78 4.11 -17.29
CA LEU A 102 -12.33 3.63 -18.60
C LEU A 102 -10.88 4.01 -18.87
N LEU A 103 -10.51 5.27 -18.64
CA LEU A 103 -9.15 5.75 -18.86
C LEU A 103 -8.15 5.08 -17.92
N GLY A 104 -8.46 5.01 -16.63
CA GLY A 104 -7.62 4.36 -15.63
C GLY A 104 -7.43 2.87 -15.93
N SER A 105 -8.51 2.17 -16.28
CA SER A 105 -8.44 0.75 -16.67
C SER A 105 -7.61 0.56 -17.95
N ALA A 106 -7.80 1.41 -18.97
CA ALA A 106 -7.03 1.33 -20.21
C ALA A 106 -5.52 1.50 -20.00
N LEU A 107 -5.11 2.35 -19.05
CA LEU A 107 -3.70 2.56 -18.70
C LEU A 107 -3.14 1.43 -17.82
N LEU A 108 -3.94 0.88 -16.92
CA LEU A 108 -3.49 -0.10 -15.92
C LEU A 108 -3.56 -1.55 -16.42
N ILE A 109 -4.47 -1.89 -17.33
CA ILE A 109 -4.59 -3.24 -17.91
C ILE A 109 -3.29 -3.71 -18.59
N PRO A 110 -2.60 -2.91 -19.43
CA PRO A 110 -1.32 -3.31 -20.01
C PRO A 110 -0.27 -3.61 -18.94
N ILE A 111 -0.22 -2.81 -17.87
CA ILE A 111 0.71 -3.00 -16.75
C ILE A 111 0.39 -4.30 -16.02
N LEU A 112 -0.90 -4.58 -15.75
CA LEU A 112 -1.35 -5.84 -15.15
C LEU A 112 -0.93 -7.04 -15.99
N PHE A 113 -1.12 -6.97 -17.31
CA PHE A 113 -0.80 -8.08 -18.21
C PHE A 113 0.71 -8.36 -18.25
N VAL A 114 1.53 -7.32 -18.36
CA VAL A 114 2.99 -7.44 -18.31
C VAL A 114 3.43 -8.00 -16.95
N SER A 115 2.86 -7.49 -15.86
CA SER A 115 3.23 -7.90 -14.51
C SER A 115 2.86 -9.36 -14.25
N LEU A 116 1.70 -9.85 -14.71
CA LEU A 116 1.33 -11.27 -14.63
C LEU A 116 2.37 -12.16 -15.33
N LYS A 117 2.77 -11.79 -16.54
CA LYS A 117 3.74 -12.57 -17.33
C LYS A 117 5.14 -12.63 -16.69
N ILE A 118 5.56 -11.56 -16.01
CA ILE A 118 6.88 -11.50 -15.37
C ILE A 118 6.84 -12.12 -13.96
N SER A 119 5.70 -12.04 -13.25
CA SER A 119 5.55 -12.60 -11.89
C SER A 119 5.78 -14.11 -11.82
N GLU A 120 5.47 -14.83 -12.89
CA GLU A 120 5.63 -16.29 -12.96
C GLU A 120 7.09 -16.73 -13.17
N LYS A 121 7.98 -15.82 -13.57
CA LYS A 121 9.37 -16.12 -13.91
C LYS A 121 10.29 -15.72 -12.77
N LYS A 122 10.85 -16.70 -12.07
CA LYS A 122 11.75 -16.45 -10.93
C LYS A 122 13.05 -15.77 -11.37
N GLU A 123 13.51 -16.08 -12.58
CA GLU A 123 14.77 -15.61 -13.15
C GLU A 123 14.80 -14.09 -13.32
N GLU A 124 13.65 -13.47 -13.63
CA GLU A 124 13.51 -12.02 -13.82
C GLU A 124 13.64 -11.23 -12.50
N TRP A 125 13.52 -11.92 -11.36
CA TRP A 125 13.60 -11.33 -10.02
C TRP A 125 14.82 -11.79 -9.24
N MET A 126 15.72 -12.58 -9.85
CA MET A 126 17.02 -12.84 -9.25
C MET A 126 17.95 -11.69 -9.63
N TRP A 127 18.49 -11.02 -8.61
CA TRP A 127 19.63 -10.13 -8.80
C TRP A 127 20.86 -10.99 -8.52
N ASP A 128 21.68 -11.20 -9.57
CA ASP A 128 22.97 -11.89 -9.45
C ASP A 128 23.91 -11.18 -8.47
#